data_AF-A0A9D8UIW7-F1
#
_entry.id   AF-A0A9D8UIW7-F1
#
_cell.length_a   1.000
_cell.length_b   1.000
_cell.length_c   1.000
_cell.angle_alpha   90.00
_cell.angle_beta   90.00
_cell.angle_gamma   90.00
#
_symmetry.space_group_name_H-M   'P 1'
#
loop_
_entity.id
_entity.type
_entity.pdbx_description
1 polymer ?
#
loop_
_entity_poly.entity_id
_entity_poly.type
_entity_poly.pdbx_seq_one_letter_code
_entity_poly.pdbx_strand_id
1 'polypeptide(L)'
;MNNKLYSAVVENPALIRISIASLVMIVIFIIGTIGYHFIENMQFFDGLYMTFITISTIGFTEIKSLSIEGRLFTMGIFIFGTCVMSYIASQTLLLSGSELFIQCAMQKKLENLETN
;
A
#
# COMPACT_ATOMS: atom_id res chain seq x y z
N MET A 1 -8.46 -1.04 24.70
CA MET A 1 -7.78 -0.50 23.49
C MET A 1 -8.67 0.60 22.92
N ASN A 2 -8.17 1.82 22.87
CA ASN A 2 -8.92 3.06 23.13
C ASN A 2 -9.95 3.49 22.06
N ASN A 3 -11.15 3.82 22.53
CA ASN A 3 -12.30 4.35 21.78
C ASN A 3 -12.00 5.67 21.03
N LYS A 4 -10.98 6.43 21.49
CA LYS A 4 -10.52 7.67 20.84
C LYS A 4 -9.85 7.47 19.47
N LEU A 5 -9.18 6.32 19.27
CA LEU A 5 -8.53 6.03 17.99
C LEU A 5 -9.57 5.65 16.94
N TYR A 6 -10.58 4.88 17.36
CA TYR A 6 -11.71 4.50 16.52
C TYR A 6 -12.52 5.73 16.11
N SER A 7 -12.81 6.65 17.04
CA SER A 7 -13.54 7.88 16.70
C SER A 7 -12.77 8.76 15.72
N ALA A 8 -11.46 8.92 15.90
CA ALA A 8 -10.62 9.71 14.99
C ALA A 8 -10.46 9.05 13.59
N VAL A 9 -10.41 7.72 13.52
CA VAL A 9 -10.39 6.96 12.25
C VAL A 9 -11.73 7.05 11.53
N VAL A 10 -12.84 7.00 12.26
CA VAL A 10 -14.20 7.07 11.68
C VAL A 10 -14.58 8.50 11.26
N GLU A 11 -14.07 9.52 11.95
CA GLU A 11 -14.28 10.93 11.57
C GLU A 11 -13.61 11.30 10.24
N ASN A 12 -12.52 10.62 9.86
CA ASN A 12 -11.80 10.88 8.61
C ASN A 12 -12.11 9.82 7.55
N PRO A 13 -12.93 10.13 6.52
CA PRO A 13 -13.33 9.15 5.50
C PRO A 13 -12.14 8.60 4.69
N ALA A 14 -11.02 9.31 4.65
CA ALA A 14 -9.78 8.86 4.01
C ALA A 14 -9.09 7.73 4.79
N LEU A 15 -9.16 7.71 6.12
CA LEU A 15 -8.55 6.65 6.94
C LEU A 15 -9.28 5.32 6.76
N ILE A 16 -10.62 5.36 6.64
CA ILE A 16 -11.43 4.18 6.29
C ILE A 16 -11.02 3.62 4.93
N ARG A 17 -10.84 4.48 3.91
CA ARG A 17 -10.40 4.05 2.57
C ARG A 17 -9.03 3.38 2.60
N ILE A 18 -8.08 3.95 3.35
CA ILE A 18 -6.75 3.38 3.53
C ILE A 18 -6.84 2.02 4.23
N SER A 19 -7.63 1.91 5.31
CA SER A 19 -7.82 0.63 6.02
C SER A 19 -8.40 -0.47 5.14
N ILE A 20 -9.42 -0.15 4.33
CA ILE A 20 -9.99 -1.08 3.35
C ILE A 20 -8.94 -1.48 2.30
N ALA A 21 -8.20 -0.52 1.76
CA ALA A 21 -7.15 -0.81 0.77
C ALA A 21 -6.02 -1.67 1.36
N SER A 22 -5.63 -1.45 2.61
CA SER A 22 -4.67 -2.31 3.33
C SER A 22 -5.20 -3.73 3.52
N LEU A 23 -6.49 -3.90 3.81
CA LEU A 23 -7.10 -5.24 3.88
C LEU A 23 -7.04 -5.94 2.51
N VAL A 24 -7.39 -5.23 1.43
CA VAL A 24 -7.30 -5.76 0.06
C VAL A 24 -5.87 -6.15 -0.29
N MET A 25 -4.88 -5.36 0.13
CA MET A 25 -3.47 -5.67 -0.05
C MET A 25 -3.08 -6.99 0.62
N ILE A 26 -3.51 -7.21 1.87
CA ILE A 26 -3.27 -8.48 2.59
C ILE A 26 -3.89 -9.65 1.83
N VAL A 27 -5.10 -9.48 1.28
CA VAL A 27 -5.74 -10.51 0.45
C VAL A 27 -4.91 -10.81 -0.80
N ILE A 28 -4.37 -9.80 -1.49
CA ILE A 28 -3.47 -9.99 -2.64
C ILE A 28 -2.22 -10.77 -2.23
N PHE A 29 -1.63 -10.49 -1.07
CA PHE A 29 -0.49 -11.25 -0.56
C PHE A 29 -0.83 -12.72 -0.33
N ILE A 30 -1.97 -13.00 0.31
CA ILE A 30 -2.43 -14.38 0.54
C ILE A 30 -2.67 -15.10 -0.79
N ILE A 31 -3.36 -14.46 -1.74
CA ILE A 31 -3.61 -15.01 -3.08
C ILE A 31 -2.29 -15.27 -3.81
N GLY A 32 -1.35 -14.31 -3.77
CA GLY A 32 -0.02 -14.44 -4.35
C GLY A 32 0.73 -15.64 -3.79
N THR A 33 0.86 -15.73 -2.47
CA THR A 33 1.53 -16.84 -1.78
C THR A 33 0.90 -18.19 -2.11
N ILE A 34 -0.43 -18.29 -2.07
CA ILE A 34 -1.15 -19.53 -2.37
C ILE A 34 -1.00 -19.90 -3.86
N GLY A 35 -1.10 -18.91 -4.75
CA GLY A 35 -0.92 -19.12 -6.19
C GLY A 35 0.47 -19.63 -6.54
N TYR A 36 1.52 -19.05 -5.97
CA TYR A 36 2.89 -19.55 -6.16
C TYR A 36 3.11 -20.93 -5.56
N HIS A 37 2.44 -21.26 -4.45
CA HIS A 37 2.48 -22.61 -3.90
C HIS A 37 1.85 -23.64 -4.86
N PHE A 38 0.69 -23.35 -5.43
CA PHE A 38 0.01 -24.30 -6.32
C PHE A 38 0.59 -24.38 -7.73
N ILE A 39 0.99 -23.25 -8.32
CA ILE A 39 1.48 -23.21 -9.71
C ILE A 39 2.94 -23.64 -9.77
N GLU A 40 3.79 -23.10 -8.88
CA GLU A 40 5.24 -23.27 -8.93
C GLU A 40 5.78 -24.26 -7.88
N ASN A 41 4.91 -24.83 -7.03
CA ASN A 41 5.31 -25.70 -5.92
C ASN A 41 6.36 -25.04 -5.01
N MET A 42 6.25 -23.72 -4.80
CA MET A 42 7.11 -22.97 -3.91
C MET A 42 6.72 -23.18 -2.44
N GLN A 43 7.67 -23.09 -1.51
CA GLN A 43 7.31 -23.02 -0.09
C GLN A 43 6.52 -21.73 0.19
N PHE A 44 5.66 -21.75 1.21
CA PHE A 44 4.83 -20.60 1.55
C PHE A 44 5.63 -19.31 1.79
N PHE A 45 6.80 -19.43 2.45
CA PHE A 45 7.65 -18.27 2.70
C PHE A 45 8.26 -17.72 1.41
N ASP A 46 8.70 -18.60 0.50
CA ASP A 46 9.23 -18.21 -0.81
C ASP A 46 8.16 -17.54 -1.67
N GLY A 47 6.94 -18.07 -1.67
CA GLY A 47 5.80 -17.47 -2.39
C GLY A 47 5.40 -16.10 -1.83
N LEU A 48 5.47 -15.92 -0.51
CA LEU A 48 5.27 -14.62 0.13
C LEU A 48 6.38 -13.63 -0.25
N TYR A 49 7.65 -14.06 -0.19
CA TYR A 49 8.79 -13.25 -0.57
C TYR A 49 8.71 -12.85 -2.05
N MET A 50 8.35 -13.78 -2.93
CA MET A 50 8.15 -13.53 -4.37
C MET A 50 7.05 -12.47 -4.61
N THR A 51 5.94 -12.58 -3.89
CA THR A 51 4.85 -11.59 -3.96
C THR A 51 5.33 -10.21 -3.47
N PHE A 52 6.10 -10.17 -2.38
CA PHE A 52 6.64 -8.95 -1.82
C PHE A 52 7.60 -8.23 -2.78
N ILE A 53 8.58 -8.93 -3.37
CA ILE A 53 9.55 -8.31 -4.30
C ILE A 53 8.88 -7.84 -5.59
N THR A 54 7.78 -8.50 -5.99
CA THR A 54 6.98 -8.13 -7.17
C THR A 54 6.25 -6.81 -6.92
N ILE A 55 5.51 -6.70 -5.82
CA ILE A 55 4.68 -5.51 -5.55
C ILE A 55 5.53 -4.32 -5.08
N SER A 56 6.64 -4.58 -4.38
CA SER A 56 7.58 -3.54 -3.97
C SER A 56 8.37 -2.93 -5.14
N THR A 57 8.22 -3.45 -6.35
CA THR A 57 8.92 -3.01 -7.57
C THR A 57 10.45 -3.11 -7.47
N ILE A 58 10.97 -3.84 -6.48
CA ILE A 58 12.40 -4.13 -6.37
C ILE A 58 12.84 -5.00 -7.55
N GLY A 59 11.99 -5.96 -7.96
CA GLY A 59 12.21 -6.73 -9.20
C GLY A 59 13.47 -7.60 -9.16
N PHE A 60 13.79 -8.18 -8.01
CA PHE A 60 14.95 -9.07 -7.87
C PHE A 60 14.79 -10.36 -8.70
N THR A 61 15.90 -11.06 -8.95
CA THR A 61 15.90 -12.36 -9.63
C THR A 61 14.90 -13.31 -9.01
N GLU A 62 14.10 -13.98 -9.85
CA GLU A 62 13.14 -15.00 -9.44
C GLU A 62 13.82 -16.04 -8.52
N ILE A 63 13.20 -16.34 -7.38
CA ILE A 63 13.73 -17.35 -6.42
C ILE A 63 13.86 -18.72 -7.10
N LYS A 64 12.95 -18.99 -8.04
CA LYS A 64 12.87 -20.21 -8.85
C LYS A 64 12.48 -19.81 -10.28
N SER A 65 13.01 -20.53 -11.27
CA SER A 65 12.60 -20.37 -12.68
C SER A 65 11.09 -20.54 -12.81
N LEU A 66 10.36 -19.46 -13.07
CA LEU A 66 8.91 -19.54 -13.28
C LEU A 66 8.57 -20.14 -14.64
N SER A 67 7.55 -21.00 -14.65
CA SER A 67 6.88 -21.48 -15.85
C SER A 67 6.14 -20.35 -16.58
N ILE A 68 5.67 -20.60 -17.81
CA ILE A 68 4.82 -19.62 -18.53
C ILE A 68 3.57 -19.24 -17.71
N GLU A 69 2.96 -20.21 -17.03
CA GLU A 69 1.77 -19.99 -16.20
C GLU A 69 2.10 -19.14 -14.97
N GLY A 70 3.22 -19.45 -14.31
CA GLY A 70 3.72 -18.67 -13.18
C GLY A 70 4.02 -17.22 -13.55
N ARG A 71 4.62 -16.98 -14.72
CA ARG A 71 4.88 -15.61 -15.21
C ARG A 71 3.60 -14.83 -15.49
N LEU A 72 2.60 -15.47 -16.11
CA LEU A 72 1.29 -14.84 -16.33
C LEU A 72 0.60 -14.50 -15.00
N PHE A 73 0.70 -15.39 -14.02
CA PHE A 73 0.21 -15.14 -12.67
C PHE A 73 0.94 -13.96 -12.00
N THR A 74 2.28 -13.91 -12.08
CA THR A 74 3.10 -12.80 -11.56
C THR A 74 2.72 -11.47 -12.21
N MET A 75 2.48 -11.44 -13.51
CA MET A 75 2.02 -10.23 -14.21
C MET A 75 0.68 -9.74 -13.66
N GLY A 76 -0.27 -10.64 -13.38
CA GLY A 76 -1.53 -10.29 -12.74
C GLY A 76 -1.32 -9.69 -11.35
N ILE A 77 -0.56 -10.37 -10.49
CA ILE A 77 -0.24 -9.90 -9.13
C ILE A 77 0.47 -8.55 -9.17
N PHE A 78 1.37 -8.34 -10.12
CA PHE A 78 2.07 -7.07 -10.30
C PHE A 78 1.08 -5.94 -10.60
N ILE A 79 0.18 -6.11 -11.57
CA ILE A 79 -0.80 -5.08 -11.93
C ILE A 79 -1.70 -4.75 -10.74
N PHE A 80 -2.34 -5.75 -10.13
CA PHE A 80 -3.27 -5.51 -9.02
C PHE A 80 -2.57 -4.99 -7.77
N GLY A 81 -1.42 -5.56 -7.41
CA GLY A 81 -0.67 -5.18 -6.23
C GLY A 81 -0.10 -3.77 -6.31
N THR A 82 0.52 -3.41 -7.45
CA THR A 82 1.03 -2.05 -7.64
C THR A 82 -0.08 -1.01 -7.69
N CYS A 83 -1.21 -1.29 -8.33
CA CYS A 83 -2.38 -0.38 -8.31
C CYS A 83 -2.87 -0.09 -6.88
N VAL A 84 -3.03 -1.12 -6.05
CA VAL A 84 -3.48 -0.95 -4.65
C VAL A 84 -2.43 -0.21 -3.83
N MET A 85 -1.15 -0.55 -3.99
CA MET A 85 -0.06 0.13 -3.28
C MET A 85 0.02 1.62 -3.66
N SER A 86 -0.06 1.94 -4.95
CA SER A 86 -0.10 3.32 -5.44
C SER A 86 -1.31 4.08 -4.91
N TYR A 87 -2.48 3.45 -4.85
CA TYR A 87 -3.68 4.08 -4.28
C TYR A 87 -3.49 4.43 -2.79
N ILE A 88 -2.95 3.51 -1.98
CA ILE A 88 -2.64 3.76 -0.57
C ILE A 88 -1.66 4.93 -0.43
N ALA A 89 -0.60 4.95 -1.25
CA ALA A 89 0.37 6.03 -1.27
C ALA A 89 -0.25 7.38 -1.64
N SER A 90 -1.09 7.44 -2.68
CA SER A 90 -1.81 8.66 -3.08
C SER A 90 -2.73 9.16 -1.97
N GLN A 91 -3.51 8.29 -1.34
CA GLN A 91 -4.41 8.69 -0.25
C GLN A 91 -3.64 9.22 0.97
N THR A 92 -2.48 8.64 1.27
CA THR A 92 -1.62 9.08 2.37
C THR A 92 -1.00 10.44 2.06
N LEU A 93 -0.52 10.65 0.83
CA LEU A 93 0.03 11.93 0.39
C LEU A 93 -1.03 13.04 0.41
N LEU A 94 -2.28 12.75 0.03
CA LEU A 94 -3.38 13.73 0.09
C LEU A 94 -3.69 14.16 1.53
N LEU A 95 -3.70 13.21 2.46
CA LEU A 95 -3.87 13.50 3.89
C LEU A 95 -2.76 14.41 4.40
N SER A 96 -1.49 14.02 4.21
CA SER A 96 -0.34 14.80 4.68
C SER A 96 -0.21 16.15 3.98
N GLY A 97 -0.52 16.21 2.67
CA GLY A 97 -0.50 17.45 1.91
C GLY A 97 -1.48 18.48 2.47
N SER A 98 -2.69 18.07 2.83
CA SER A 98 -3.70 18.97 3.39
C SER A 98 -3.24 19.65 4.69
N GLU A 99 -2.55 18.93 5.58
CA GLU A 99 -2.02 19.50 6.83
C GLU A 99 -0.84 20.45 6.59
N LEU A 100 0.07 20.10 5.68
CA LEU A 100 1.21 20.94 5.32
C LEU A 100 0.76 22.30 4.73
N PHE A 101 -0.25 22.30 3.87
CA PHE A 101 -0.81 23.54 3.32
C PHE A 101 -1.44 24.44 4.41
N ILE A 102 -2.12 23.86 5.40
CA ILE A 102 -2.71 24.60 6.52
C ILE A 102 -1.61 25.24 7.38
N GLN A 103 -0.52 24.52 7.65
CA GLN A 103 0.60 25.04 8.43
C GLN A 103 1.32 26.20 7.72
N CYS A 104 1.60 26.08 6.41
CA CYS A 104 2.18 27.18 5.64
C CYS A 104 1.27 28.41 5.58
N ALA A 105 -0.05 28.21 5.49
CA ALA A 105 -1.01 29.31 5.54
C ALA A 105 -1.07 29.99 6.92
N MET A 106 -0.95 29.22 8.01
CA MET A 106 -0.83 29.77 9.37
C MET A 106 0.45 30.59 9.54
N GLN A 107 1.60 30.12 9.06
CA GLN A 107 2.86 30.86 9.16
C GLN A 107 2.80 32.21 8.43
N LYS A 108 2.21 32.26 7.23
CA LYS A 108 2.01 33.53 6.50
C LYS A 108 1.09 34.51 7.24
N LYS A 109 0.13 34.01 8.02
CA LYS A 109 -0.72 34.87 8.86
C LYS A 109 0.04 35.41 10.07
N LEU A 110 0.91 34.60 10.68
CA LEU A 110 1.74 35.04 11.81
C LEU A 110 2.76 36.10 11.37
N GLU A 111 3.41 35.92 10.22
CA GLU A 111 4.37 36.87 9.66
C GLU A 111 3.75 38.24 9.34
N ASN A 112 2.51 38.25 8.82
CA ASN A 112 1.75 39.48 8.55
C ASN A 112 1.22 40.17 9.83
N LEU A 113 1.17 39.47 10.97
CA LEU A 113 0.75 40.03 12.27
C LEU A 113 1.95 40.58 13.07
N GLU A 114 3.16 40.12 12.80
CA GLU A 114 4.39 40.65 13.41
C GLU A 114 4.95 41.88 12.69
N THR A 115 4.50 42.14 11.45
CA THR A 115 4.94 43.27 10.61
C THR A 115 3.99 44.48 10.64
N ASN A 116 2.97 44.48 11.49
CA ASN A 116 2.00 45.57 11.72
C ASN A 116 2.06 46.05 13.17
#